data_AF-A0A520QBX3-F1
#
_entry.id   AF-A0A520QBX3-F1
#
_cell.length_a   1.000
_cell.length_b   1.000
_cell.length_c   1.000
_cell.angle_alpha   90.00
_cell.angle_beta   90.00
_cell.angle_gamma   90.00
#
_symmetry.space_group_name_H-M   'P 1'
#
loop_
_entity.id
_entity.type
_entity.pdbx_description
1 polymer ?
#
loop_
_entity_poly.entity_id
_entity_poly.type
_entity_poly.pdbx_seq_one_letter_code
_entity_poly.pdbx_strand_id
1 'polypeptide(L)'
;MSDVATRVPFVLLEERFESEDPRFLDDVLGCTEDGKLKALATRWYRDRRPWARRQLIAYVDDGCDRPRHRALVKALLRLAEGAGDDALMAHFLCAFDRLDRRTLKVVQRYDWYARETRLMRLRVKAYPDPARELSEEAYRLRQRAPKGAWHYQANWFHSPTRQYLRRRAYRWFRQLAYREPERYVAGVLRALPLYRDEHLPEAINVLDVYGLTNLLYYGSDVLSRDSRSVRVARGRQLAELTPAPRNPDAWRGQSEPLLRTLLRSDCLFVRRWIVAWLEREEAEALAGIDGRKLQPLLLCPYPDVQVFAASLLEKAEGLGKLAVSEWLELLSLDNPDILPTLCGLVKKLVTPDRLDFEALVKLASARPLPVAELGLEWLLERAPKDDTELHVAMTLADAPCEPVREKATAWLLGFVTAEGGKPEHLRDLLDARHANVRALALDVLAATERFRDDATLWAALAESPYPDAQHFLVAHLEAREGALDPKQVEHLWATTLLSVHRGFSAKRRALRQIAHRVVKEPERADALLPILRVALRSVREAERRSALAAVSRAAFESPSLRDAIARHVPELSLFPETEARA
;
A
#
# COMPACT_ATOMS: atom_id res chain seq x y z
N MET A 1 25.66 35.05 5.20
CA MET A 1 25.16 36.31 5.78
C MET A 1 23.71 36.45 5.36
N SER A 2 22.82 36.86 6.28
CA SER A 2 21.38 36.50 6.38
C SER A 2 21.24 35.10 6.99
N ASP A 3 20.91 34.92 8.26
CA ASP A 3 19.68 35.39 8.91
C ASP A 3 19.93 35.63 10.41
N VAL A 4 20.11 36.89 10.81
CA VAL A 4 19.92 37.28 12.21
C VAL A 4 18.41 37.33 12.36
N ALA A 5 17.81 36.33 13.02
CA ALA A 5 16.38 36.33 13.32
C ALA A 5 16.05 37.68 13.97
N THR A 6 15.43 38.56 13.17
CA THR A 6 15.17 39.93 13.58
C THR A 6 14.18 39.83 14.72
N ARG A 7 14.60 40.17 15.94
CA ARG A 7 13.76 40.11 17.13
C ARG A 7 12.52 40.95 16.88
N VAL A 8 11.38 40.30 16.63
CA VAL A 8 10.11 40.96 16.35
C VAL A 8 9.75 41.80 17.58
N PRO A 9 9.63 43.14 17.46
CA PRO A 9 9.22 43.96 18.58
C PRO A 9 7.84 43.51 19.07
N PHE A 10 7.64 43.44 20.39
CA PHE A 10 6.34 43.00 20.94
C PHE A 10 5.16 43.88 20.46
N VAL A 11 5.42 45.16 20.15
CA VAL A 11 4.41 46.06 19.57
C VAL A 11 3.89 45.54 18.22
N LEU A 12 4.78 45.02 17.37
CA LEU A 12 4.39 44.44 16.08
C LEU A 12 3.57 43.15 16.26
N LEU A 13 3.84 42.38 17.32
CA LEU A 13 3.01 41.22 17.70
C LEU A 13 1.61 41.68 18.15
N GLU A 14 1.50 42.78 18.89
CA GLU A 14 0.20 43.34 19.28
C GLU A 14 -0.58 43.89 18.08
N GLU A 15 0.08 44.57 17.15
CA GLU A 15 -0.52 45.03 15.89
C GLU A 15 -1.08 43.86 15.07
N ARG A 16 -0.28 42.79 14.92
CA ARG A 16 -0.69 41.56 14.22
C ARG A 16 -1.84 40.84 14.92
N PHE A 17 -1.90 40.91 16.25
CA PHE A 17 -3.04 40.40 17.02
C PHE A 17 -4.32 41.20 16.77
N GLU A 18 -4.22 42.52 16.64
CA GLU A 18 -5.37 43.37 16.34
C GLU A 18 -5.86 43.19 14.90
N SER A 19 -4.94 43.07 13.94
CA SER A 19 -5.26 42.95 12.52
C SER A 19 -5.57 41.52 12.03
N GLU A 20 -5.66 40.54 12.93
CA GLU A 20 -5.85 39.10 12.61
C GLU A 20 -4.79 38.54 11.63
N ASP A 21 -3.56 39.04 11.69
CA ASP A 21 -2.50 38.67 10.76
C ASP A 21 -2.09 37.20 10.94
N PRO A 22 -2.08 36.38 9.88
CA PRO A 22 -1.66 34.98 9.95
C PRO A 22 -0.28 34.74 10.59
N ARG A 23 0.63 35.74 10.52
CA ARG A 23 1.99 35.68 11.07
C ARG A 23 2.05 35.82 12.59
N PHE A 24 0.95 36.21 13.24
CA PHE A 24 0.90 36.42 14.69
C PHE A 24 1.42 35.22 15.50
N LEU A 25 1.00 34.00 15.13
CA LEU A 25 1.42 32.81 15.87
C LEU A 25 2.91 32.54 15.74
N ASP A 26 3.50 32.75 14.56
CA ASP A 26 4.95 32.57 14.36
C ASP A 26 5.76 33.56 15.21
N ASP A 27 5.26 34.79 15.37
CA ASP A 27 5.91 35.78 16.24
C ASP A 27 5.77 35.44 17.71
N VAL A 28 4.59 35.00 18.14
CA VAL A 28 4.40 34.44 19.49
C VAL A 28 5.37 33.27 19.67
N LEU A 29 5.46 32.42 18.65
CA LEU A 29 6.40 31.33 18.38
C LEU A 29 7.85 31.62 18.78
N GLY A 30 8.34 32.76 18.31
CA GLY A 30 9.72 33.23 18.44
C GLY A 30 9.95 34.25 19.55
N CYS A 31 8.91 34.68 20.27
CA CYS A 31 9.02 35.74 21.26
C CYS A 31 9.75 35.28 22.52
N THR A 32 10.76 36.06 22.95
CA THR A 32 11.59 35.76 24.12
C THR A 32 11.29 36.67 25.33
N GLU A 33 10.23 37.46 25.28
CA GLU A 33 9.83 38.44 26.31
C GLU A 33 8.73 37.86 27.23
N ASP A 34 9.14 37.04 28.20
CA ASP A 34 8.23 36.25 29.05
C ASP A 34 7.18 37.08 29.82
N GLY A 35 7.57 38.25 30.33
CA GLY A 35 6.67 39.18 31.03
C GLY A 35 5.57 39.72 30.14
N LYS A 36 5.90 40.09 28.90
CA LYS A 36 4.93 40.61 27.93
C LYS A 36 4.03 39.51 27.37
N LEU A 37 4.60 38.34 27.09
CA LEU A 37 3.81 37.15 26.75
C LEU A 37 2.81 36.79 27.85
N LYS A 38 3.20 36.87 29.13
CA LYS A 38 2.26 36.66 30.24
C LYS A 38 1.13 37.69 30.24
N ALA A 39 1.43 38.97 29.96
CA ALA A 39 0.43 40.03 29.91
C ALA A 39 -0.61 39.80 28.79
N LEU A 40 -0.18 39.27 27.65
CA LEU A 40 -1.05 38.91 26.52
C LEU A 40 -2.10 37.84 26.88
N ALA A 41 -1.78 36.92 27.80
CA ALA A 41 -2.59 35.73 28.08
C ALA A 41 -4.08 36.02 28.35
N THR A 42 -4.37 37.05 29.17
CA THR A 42 -5.76 37.37 29.54
C THR A 42 -6.52 38.00 28.38
N ARG A 43 -5.89 38.90 27.63
CA ARG A 43 -6.46 39.55 26.45
C ARG A 43 -6.74 38.51 25.36
N TRP A 44 -5.76 37.68 25.06
CA TRP A 44 -5.88 36.63 24.05
C TRP A 44 -6.94 35.59 24.41
N TYR A 45 -6.97 35.11 25.66
CA TYR A 45 -7.95 34.11 26.09
C TYR A 45 -9.40 34.63 26.04
N ARG A 46 -9.62 35.90 26.38
CA ARG A 46 -10.96 36.52 26.42
C ARG A 46 -11.45 36.99 25.05
N ASP A 47 -10.58 36.98 24.05
CA ASP A 47 -10.93 37.35 22.70
C ASP A 47 -11.95 36.36 22.11
N ARG A 48 -13.07 36.90 21.64
CA ARG A 48 -14.19 36.11 21.13
C ARG A 48 -14.08 35.79 19.64
N ARG A 49 -13.08 36.36 18.93
CA ARG A 49 -12.88 36.13 17.51
C ARG A 49 -12.53 34.66 17.26
N PRO A 50 -13.18 33.96 16.31
CA PRO A 50 -12.83 32.59 15.95
C PRO A 50 -11.35 32.45 15.56
N TRP A 51 -10.78 33.48 14.93
CA TRP A 51 -9.35 33.56 14.63
C TRP A 51 -8.50 33.44 15.90
N ALA A 52 -8.74 34.28 16.92
CA ALA A 52 -7.96 34.29 18.15
C ALA A 52 -8.03 32.95 18.88
N ARG A 53 -9.19 32.30 18.88
CA ARG A 53 -9.37 30.96 19.43
C ARG A 53 -8.56 29.89 18.68
N ARG A 54 -8.55 29.93 17.34
CA ARG A 54 -7.73 29.02 16.52
C ARG A 54 -6.24 29.20 16.82
N GLN A 55 -5.76 30.45 16.89
CA GLN A 55 -4.38 30.74 17.23
C GLN A 55 -4.01 30.24 18.63
N LEU A 56 -4.92 30.41 19.61
CA LEU A 56 -4.71 29.94 20.98
C LEU A 56 -4.57 28.42 21.04
N ILE A 57 -5.43 27.68 20.33
CA ILE A 57 -5.36 26.22 20.25
C ILE A 57 -4.04 25.78 19.60
N ALA A 58 -3.70 26.37 18.44
CA ALA A 58 -2.46 26.07 17.73
C ALA A 58 -1.22 26.36 18.59
N TYR A 59 -1.25 27.45 19.37
CA TYR A 59 -0.22 27.74 20.35
C TYR A 59 -0.12 26.68 21.45
N VAL A 60 -1.24 26.16 21.98
CA VAL A 60 -1.17 25.10 22.99
C VAL A 60 -0.58 23.83 22.39
N ASP A 61 -0.91 23.52 21.14
CA ASP A 61 -0.44 22.33 20.43
C ASP A 61 1.05 22.36 20.06
N ASP A 62 1.71 23.52 20.01
CA ASP A 62 3.14 23.59 19.67
C ASP A 62 4.00 24.40 20.67
N GLY A 63 3.46 25.48 21.22
CA GLY A 63 4.18 26.46 22.03
C GLY A 63 4.44 26.06 23.49
N CYS A 64 3.84 24.98 23.99
CA CYS A 64 3.89 24.64 25.41
C CYS A 64 5.29 24.25 25.92
N ASP A 65 6.21 23.77 25.06
CA ASP A 65 7.58 23.44 25.48
C ASP A 65 8.63 24.46 25.04
N ARG A 66 8.24 25.66 24.60
CA ARG A 66 9.20 26.65 24.10
C ARG A 66 9.95 27.36 25.23
N PRO A 67 11.24 27.70 25.03
CA PRO A 67 11.98 28.53 25.97
C PRO A 67 11.23 29.84 26.28
N ARG A 68 11.25 30.31 27.53
CA ARG A 68 10.62 31.57 27.98
C ARG A 68 9.09 31.68 27.89
N HIS A 69 8.39 30.65 27.43
CA HIS A 69 6.92 30.64 27.34
C HIS A 69 6.23 30.18 28.63
N ARG A 70 7.00 29.77 29.63
CA ARG A 70 6.52 29.21 30.91
C ARG A 70 5.42 30.03 31.58
N ALA A 71 5.54 31.36 31.58
CA ALA A 71 4.59 32.25 32.23
C ALA A 71 3.25 32.32 31.49
N LEU A 72 3.28 32.41 30.15
CA LEU A 72 2.12 32.40 29.27
C LEU A 72 1.35 31.06 29.39
N VAL A 73 2.05 29.93 29.27
CA VAL A 73 1.43 28.59 29.39
C VAL A 73 0.68 28.43 30.72
N LYS A 74 1.30 28.82 31.84
CA LYS A 74 0.66 28.74 33.17
C LYS A 74 -0.54 29.67 33.31
N ALA A 75 -0.49 30.86 32.71
CA ALA A 75 -1.58 31.81 32.74
C ALA A 75 -2.78 31.30 31.94
N LEU A 76 -2.55 30.83 30.70
CA LEU A 76 -3.58 30.24 29.85
C LEU A 76 -4.20 28.99 30.48
N LEU A 77 -3.40 28.09 31.05
CA LEU A 77 -3.90 26.91 31.75
C LEU A 77 -4.85 27.28 32.90
N ARG A 78 -4.46 28.27 33.72
CA ARG A 78 -5.31 28.72 34.83
C ARG A 78 -6.61 29.38 34.34
N LEU A 79 -6.55 30.14 33.24
CA LEU A 79 -7.73 30.75 32.64
C LEU A 79 -8.69 29.68 32.10
N ALA A 80 -8.17 28.67 31.41
CA ALA A 80 -8.95 27.53 30.91
C ALA A 80 -9.63 26.75 32.05
N GLU A 81 -8.89 26.42 33.11
CA GLU A 81 -9.43 25.76 34.30
C GLU A 81 -10.51 26.60 34.97
N GLY A 82 -10.28 27.90 35.13
CA GLY A 82 -11.23 28.82 35.77
C GLY A 82 -12.53 29.02 34.98
N ALA A 83 -12.45 28.93 33.65
CA ALA A 83 -13.60 29.07 32.76
C ALA A 83 -14.35 27.76 32.49
N GLY A 84 -13.83 26.61 32.93
CA GLY A 84 -14.44 25.32 32.61
C GLY A 84 -14.27 24.89 31.16
N ASP A 85 -13.19 25.33 30.49
CA ASP A 85 -12.98 25.15 29.06
C ASP A 85 -12.41 23.77 28.72
N ASP A 86 -13.29 22.77 28.67
CA ASP A 86 -12.91 21.37 28.46
C ASP A 86 -12.16 21.15 27.14
N ALA A 87 -12.48 21.93 26.11
CA ALA A 87 -11.82 21.85 24.82
C ALA A 87 -10.34 22.27 24.94
N LEU A 88 -10.05 23.42 25.54
CA LEU A 88 -8.65 23.84 25.70
C LEU A 88 -7.90 22.96 26.71
N MET A 89 -8.60 22.45 27.73
CA MET A 89 -8.02 21.48 28.67
C MET A 89 -7.64 20.16 27.99
N ALA A 90 -8.37 19.73 26.96
CA ALA A 90 -8.01 18.57 26.15
C ALA A 90 -6.69 18.80 25.37
N HIS A 91 -6.52 19.98 24.77
CA HIS A 91 -5.26 20.36 24.12
C HIS A 91 -4.09 20.43 25.11
N PHE A 92 -4.30 21.01 26.29
CA PHE A 92 -3.28 21.01 27.33
C PHE A 92 -2.90 19.60 27.81
N LEU A 93 -3.86 18.68 27.90
CA LEU A 93 -3.59 17.30 28.26
C LEU A 93 -2.63 16.63 27.25
N CYS A 94 -2.95 16.71 25.96
CA CYS A 94 -2.12 16.14 24.90
C CYS A 94 -0.76 16.85 24.83
N ALA A 95 -0.73 18.18 24.89
CA ALA A 95 0.51 18.95 24.88
C ALA A 95 1.44 18.59 26.06
N PHE A 96 0.90 18.44 27.27
CA PHE A 96 1.71 18.11 28.43
C PHE A 96 2.19 16.67 28.49
N ASP A 97 1.44 15.74 27.89
CA ASP A 97 1.91 14.36 27.72
C ASP A 97 3.13 14.26 26.79
N ARG A 98 3.26 15.17 25.84
CA ARG A 98 4.40 15.23 24.91
C ARG A 98 5.66 15.88 25.48
N LEU A 99 5.59 16.48 26.68
CA LEU A 99 6.73 17.18 27.28
C LEU A 99 7.85 16.24 27.75
N ASP A 100 7.55 15.03 28.21
CA ASP A 100 8.56 14.10 28.72
C ASP A 100 8.67 12.89 27.76
N ARG A 101 9.46 13.03 26.68
CA ARG A 101 9.73 11.91 25.74
C ARG A 101 10.89 11.05 26.22
N ARG A 102 10.79 9.73 26.01
CA ARG A 102 11.86 8.76 26.25
C ARG A 102 12.05 7.87 25.04
N THR A 103 13.29 7.48 24.79
CA THR A 103 13.68 6.53 23.75
C THR A 103 14.34 5.32 24.39
N LEU A 104 14.17 4.13 23.79
CA LEU A 104 14.96 2.98 24.19
C LEU A 104 16.41 3.15 23.75
N LYS A 105 17.34 3.02 24.70
CA LYS A 105 18.78 2.95 24.42
C LYS A 105 19.37 1.70 25.04
N VAL A 106 20.22 1.02 24.29
CA VAL A 106 21.09 -0.03 24.83
C VAL A 106 22.16 0.67 25.65
N VAL A 107 22.21 0.37 26.94
CA VAL A 107 23.22 0.90 27.86
C VAL A 107 23.95 -0.26 28.51
N GLN A 108 25.26 -0.11 28.67
CA GLN A 108 26.05 -1.01 29.50
C GLN A 108 25.83 -0.64 30.96
N ARG A 109 25.35 -1.60 31.76
CA ARG A 109 25.17 -1.43 33.20
C ARG A 109 25.92 -2.54 33.92
N TYR A 110 26.78 -2.14 34.86
CA TYR A 110 27.44 -3.09 35.74
C TYR A 110 26.46 -3.59 36.80
N ASP A 111 26.27 -4.90 36.84
CA ASP A 111 25.51 -5.59 37.87
C ASP A 111 26.47 -5.89 39.04
N TRP A 112 26.37 -5.10 40.12
CA TRP A 112 27.26 -5.22 41.27
C TRP A 112 27.14 -6.55 42.01
N TYR A 113 26.01 -7.25 41.90
CA TYR A 113 25.78 -8.56 42.53
C TYR A 113 26.35 -9.69 41.67
N ALA A 114 26.18 -9.61 40.35
CA ALA A 114 26.71 -10.59 39.40
C ALA A 114 28.16 -10.30 38.96
N ARG A 115 28.73 -9.14 39.35
CA ARG A 115 30.06 -8.63 38.99
C ARG A 115 30.35 -8.58 37.48
N GLU A 116 29.32 -8.42 36.66
CA GLU A 116 29.43 -8.40 35.20
C GLU A 116 28.76 -7.16 34.58
N THR A 117 29.24 -6.76 33.42
CA THR A 117 28.60 -5.70 32.61
C THR A 117 27.54 -6.32 31.72
N ARG A 118 26.27 -5.99 31.97
CA ARG A 118 25.16 -6.43 31.13
C ARG A 118 24.73 -5.32 30.19
N LEU A 119 24.46 -5.69 28.94
CA LEU A 119 23.78 -4.81 28.00
C LEU A 119 22.28 -4.81 28.34
N MET A 120 21.76 -3.68 28.78
CA MET A 120 20.35 -3.51 29.10
C MET A 120 19.71 -2.51 28.16
N ARG A 121 18.52 -2.81 27.64
CA ARG A 121 17.67 -1.81 26.96
C ARG A 121 16.91 -1.02 28.01
N LEU A 122 17.31 0.24 28.24
CA LEU A 122 16.64 1.13 29.18
C LEU A 122 15.93 2.27 28.45
N ARG A 123 14.81 2.72 29.02
CA ARG A 123 14.12 3.93 28.58
C ARG A 123 14.86 5.15 29.12
N VAL A 124 15.55 5.86 28.24
CA VAL A 124 16.31 7.07 28.59
C VAL A 124 15.53 8.29 28.11
N LYS A 125 15.57 9.40 28.85
CA LYS A 125 14.96 10.66 28.41
C LYS A 125 15.54 11.08 27.07
N ALA A 126 14.66 11.28 26.10
CA ALA A 126 14.96 11.89 24.83
C ALA A 126 14.84 13.40 25.03
N TYR A 127 15.86 14.02 25.64
CA TYR A 127 16.00 15.45 25.45
C TYR A 127 16.37 15.65 23.98
N PRO A 128 15.74 16.61 23.25
CA PRO A 128 16.31 17.05 21.99
C PRO A 128 17.77 17.38 22.27
N ASP A 129 18.70 16.76 21.55
CA ASP A 129 20.11 17.09 21.71
C ASP A 129 20.22 18.56 21.33
N PRO A 130 20.52 19.46 22.29
CA PRO A 130 20.51 20.86 21.98
C PRO A 130 21.62 21.21 20.97
N ALA A 131 22.58 20.31 20.70
CA ALA A 131 23.58 20.50 19.65
C ALA A 131 23.05 20.25 18.22
N ARG A 132 21.94 19.54 18.03
CA ARG A 132 21.39 19.20 16.70
C ARG A 132 20.23 20.08 16.23
N GLU A 133 19.53 20.75 17.15
CA GLU A 133 18.31 21.52 16.83
C GLU A 133 18.23 22.92 17.49
N LEU A 134 19.18 23.31 18.35
CA LEU A 134 19.21 24.70 18.81
C LEU A 134 19.70 25.61 17.69
N SER A 135 19.12 26.80 17.61
CA SER A 135 19.79 27.91 16.92
C SER A 135 21.20 28.09 17.48
N GLU A 136 22.14 28.52 16.64
CA GLU A 136 23.54 28.80 17.02
C GLU A 136 23.63 29.64 18.31
N GLU A 137 22.67 30.52 18.54
CA GLU A 137 22.57 31.37 19.70
C GLU A 137 22.26 30.60 21.00
N ALA A 138 21.28 29.68 20.98
CA ALA A 138 20.97 28.87 22.15
C ALA A 138 22.08 27.86 22.45
N TYR A 139 22.80 27.39 21.43
CA TYR A 139 24.02 26.59 21.59
C TYR A 139 25.16 27.40 22.23
N ARG A 140 25.39 28.65 21.79
CA ARG A 140 26.38 29.57 22.40
C ARG A 140 26.00 29.94 23.85
N LEU A 141 24.71 30.15 24.14
CA LEU A 141 24.20 30.38 25.50
C LEU A 141 24.46 29.18 26.42
N ARG A 142 24.32 27.95 25.90
CA ARG A 142 24.65 26.72 26.63
C ARG A 142 26.14 26.59 26.94
N GLN A 143 27.03 26.96 26.01
CA GLN A 143 28.47 26.91 26.25
C GLN A 143 28.96 27.95 27.27
N ARG A 144 28.29 29.11 27.34
CA ARG A 144 28.63 30.19 28.29
C ARG A 144 27.98 30.01 29.67
N ALA A 145 26.94 29.18 29.78
CA ALA A 145 26.28 28.91 31.05
C ALA A 145 27.11 27.94 31.92
N PRO A 146 27.28 28.21 33.24
CA PRO A 146 27.83 27.24 34.18
C PRO A 146 27.08 25.90 34.09
N LYS A 147 27.78 24.76 34.27
CA LYS A 147 27.17 23.42 34.28
C LYS A 147 25.91 23.41 35.17
N GLY A 148 24.73 23.22 34.57
CA GLY A 148 23.43 23.19 35.26
C GLY A 148 22.61 24.49 35.24
N ALA A 149 23.16 25.63 34.80
CA ALA A 149 22.50 26.95 34.81
C ALA A 149 21.68 27.26 33.54
N TRP A 150 21.87 26.52 32.45
CA TRP A 150 21.22 26.79 31.17
C TRP A 150 19.68 26.73 31.24
N HIS A 151 19.11 25.82 32.03
CA HIS A 151 17.65 25.75 32.24
C HIS A 151 17.08 26.99 32.93
N TYR A 152 17.88 27.69 33.75
CA TYR A 152 17.49 28.93 34.43
C TYR A 152 17.53 30.13 33.47
N GLN A 153 18.55 30.20 32.61
CA GLN A 153 18.71 31.29 31.63
C GLN A 153 17.74 31.18 30.42
N ALA A 154 17.35 29.96 30.04
CA ALA A 154 16.34 29.72 29.00
C ALA A 154 14.88 29.76 29.50
N ASN A 155 14.67 29.87 30.83
CA ASN A 155 13.36 29.79 31.51
C ASN A 155 12.49 28.62 30.98
N TRP A 156 13.14 27.47 30.78
CA TRP A 156 12.51 26.27 30.21
C TRP A 156 11.84 25.43 31.30
N PHE A 157 10.88 24.58 30.95
CA PHE A 157 10.24 23.71 31.93
C PHE A 157 11.20 22.64 32.44
N HIS A 158 11.59 22.73 33.71
CA HIS A 158 12.28 21.63 34.39
C HIS A 158 11.39 20.39 34.50
N SER A 159 12.00 19.20 34.56
CA SER A 159 11.27 17.92 34.63
C SER A 159 10.23 17.84 35.75
N PRO A 160 10.45 18.34 36.99
CA PRO A 160 9.40 18.38 38.01
C PRO A 160 8.21 19.26 37.60
N THR A 161 8.44 20.35 36.86
CA THR A 161 7.36 21.21 36.37
C THR A 161 6.59 20.54 35.23
N ARG A 162 7.26 19.86 34.30
CA ARG A 162 6.62 19.05 33.24
C ARG A 162 5.69 18.00 33.86
N GLN A 163 6.19 17.23 34.82
CA GLN A 163 5.40 16.25 35.58
C GLN A 163 4.23 16.90 36.34
N TYR A 164 4.41 18.09 36.91
CA TYR A 164 3.33 18.81 37.57
C TYR A 164 2.23 19.22 36.59
N LEU A 165 2.58 19.81 35.44
CA LEU A 165 1.62 20.27 34.43
C LEU A 165 0.81 19.10 33.86
N ARG A 166 1.48 18.01 33.49
CA ARG A 166 0.84 16.77 33.03
C ARG A 166 -0.18 16.23 34.02
N ARG A 167 0.18 16.18 35.31
CA ARG A 167 -0.74 15.76 36.38
C ARG A 167 -1.87 16.75 36.61
N ARG A 168 -1.62 18.04 36.45
CA ARG A 168 -2.62 19.10 36.62
C ARG A 168 -3.68 19.03 35.53
N ALA A 169 -3.28 18.87 34.26
CA ALA A 169 -4.22 18.64 33.16
C ALA A 169 -5.04 17.37 33.36
N TYR A 170 -4.40 16.23 33.69
CA TYR A 170 -5.17 15.00 33.99
C TYR A 170 -6.12 15.17 35.20
N ARG A 171 -5.70 15.92 36.23
CA ARG A 171 -6.54 16.17 37.41
C ARG A 171 -7.85 16.85 37.05
N TRP A 172 -7.87 17.74 36.05
CA TRP A 172 -9.10 18.34 35.54
C TRP A 172 -10.12 17.27 35.16
N PHE A 173 -9.76 16.40 34.22
CA PHE A 173 -10.61 15.30 33.78
C PHE A 173 -10.94 14.32 34.90
N ARG A 174 -9.99 14.04 35.80
CA ARG A 174 -10.27 13.21 36.98
C ARG A 174 -11.34 13.83 37.87
N GLN A 175 -11.33 15.14 38.08
CA GLN A 175 -12.38 15.81 38.87
C GLN A 175 -13.72 15.81 38.14
N LEU A 176 -13.73 15.99 36.82
CA LEU A 176 -14.94 15.83 36.00
C LEU A 176 -15.52 14.43 36.17
N ALA A 177 -14.70 13.38 36.11
CA ALA A 177 -15.18 12.01 36.29
C ALA A 177 -15.91 11.83 37.63
N TYR A 178 -15.44 12.45 38.72
CA TYR A 178 -16.12 12.34 40.01
C TYR A 178 -17.42 13.16 40.12
N ARG A 179 -17.51 14.31 39.44
CA ARG A 179 -18.62 15.27 39.62
C ARG A 179 -19.66 15.20 38.53
N GLU A 180 -19.22 15.05 37.28
CA GLU A 180 -20.01 15.14 36.06
C GLU A 180 -19.53 14.06 35.06
N PRO A 181 -19.88 12.77 35.27
CA PRO A 181 -19.36 11.65 34.49
C PRO A 181 -19.61 11.76 32.97
N GLU A 182 -20.76 12.28 32.56
CA GLU A 182 -21.09 12.47 31.14
C GLU A 182 -20.20 13.55 30.49
N ARG A 183 -20.03 14.68 31.18
CA ARG A 183 -19.13 15.76 30.74
C ARG A 183 -17.68 15.29 30.69
N TYR A 184 -17.28 14.40 31.59
CA TYR A 184 -15.97 13.75 31.53
C TYR A 184 -15.79 12.97 30.23
N VAL A 185 -16.74 12.10 29.86
CA VAL A 185 -16.64 11.33 28.61
C VAL A 185 -16.61 12.26 27.40
N ALA A 186 -17.51 13.25 27.34
CA ALA A 186 -17.52 14.23 26.26
C ALA A 186 -16.19 15.01 26.15
N GLY A 187 -15.57 15.36 27.29
CA GLY A 187 -14.25 15.99 27.34
C GLY A 187 -13.12 15.06 26.87
N VAL A 188 -13.16 13.78 27.24
CA VAL A 188 -12.17 12.79 26.81
C VAL A 188 -12.27 12.54 25.31
N LEU A 189 -13.48 12.39 24.75
CA LEU A 189 -13.68 12.20 23.32
C LEU A 189 -13.19 13.38 22.47
N ARG A 190 -13.06 14.58 23.06
CA ARG A 190 -12.37 15.72 22.43
C ARG A 190 -10.85 15.60 22.47
N ALA A 191 -10.31 14.98 23.50
CA ALA A 191 -8.87 14.80 23.68
C ALA A 191 -8.29 13.67 22.83
N LEU A 192 -9.02 12.57 22.66
CA LEU A 192 -8.52 11.37 21.96
C LEU A 192 -8.02 11.65 20.53
N PRO A 193 -8.75 12.39 19.67
CA PRO A 193 -8.28 12.72 18.31
C PRO A 193 -7.04 13.62 18.27
N LEU A 194 -6.64 14.26 19.37
CA LEU A 194 -5.47 15.12 19.42
C LEU A 194 -4.16 14.32 19.51
N TYR A 195 -4.24 13.04 19.86
CA TYR A 195 -3.08 12.15 19.87
C TYR A 195 -2.83 11.62 18.46
N ARG A 196 -1.55 11.42 18.13
CA ARG A 196 -1.05 10.93 16.84
C ARG A 196 -0.03 9.83 17.06
N ASP A 197 0.18 8.98 16.06
CA ASP A 197 1.17 7.89 16.13
C ASP A 197 2.60 8.42 16.40
N GLU A 198 2.95 9.62 15.91
CA GLU A 198 4.23 10.28 16.20
C GLU A 198 4.46 10.59 17.69
N HIS A 199 3.40 10.65 18.49
CA HIS A 199 3.49 10.83 19.95
C HIS A 199 3.83 9.51 20.66
N LEU A 200 3.67 8.38 19.97
CA LEU A 200 3.82 7.01 20.47
C LEU A 200 4.66 6.17 19.49
N PRO A 201 5.92 6.56 19.20
CA PRO A 201 6.73 5.91 18.17
C PRO A 201 7.01 4.43 18.48
N GLU A 202 7.05 4.06 19.77
CA GLU A 202 7.13 2.69 20.22
C GLU A 202 5.98 2.38 21.19
N ALA A 203 5.51 1.13 21.22
CA ALA A 203 4.43 0.70 22.13
C ALA A 203 4.70 1.04 23.60
N ILE A 204 5.97 1.02 24.02
CA ILE A 204 6.39 1.33 25.40
C ILE A 204 6.20 2.82 25.76
N ASN A 205 6.08 3.72 24.78
CA ASN A 205 5.86 5.15 25.01
C ASN A 205 4.48 5.46 25.57
N VAL A 206 3.54 4.52 25.53
CA VAL A 206 2.27 4.61 26.27
C VAL A 206 2.48 4.96 27.74
N LEU A 207 3.59 4.51 28.34
CA LEU A 207 3.90 4.80 29.74
C LEU A 207 4.39 6.24 29.98
N ASP A 208 4.73 7.00 28.94
CA ASP A 208 5.15 8.41 29.02
C ASP A 208 3.98 9.41 28.84
N VAL A 209 2.97 9.05 28.03
CA VAL A 209 1.68 9.77 27.89
C VAL A 209 0.76 9.48 29.09
N TYR A 210 1.12 10.09 30.23
CA TYR A 210 0.44 9.86 31.51
C TYR A 210 -1.06 10.18 31.47
N GLY A 211 -1.45 11.29 30.85
CA GLY A 211 -2.85 11.70 30.69
C GLY A 211 -3.64 10.64 29.94
N LEU A 212 -3.24 10.34 28.71
CA LEU A 212 -3.89 9.32 27.87
C LEU A 212 -4.02 7.98 28.58
N THR A 213 -2.93 7.47 29.14
CA THR A 213 -2.89 6.16 29.81
C THR A 213 -3.77 6.13 31.06
N ASN A 214 -3.90 7.23 31.78
CA ASN A 214 -4.84 7.30 32.89
C ASN A 214 -6.29 7.51 32.45
N LEU A 215 -6.56 8.18 31.33
CA LEU A 215 -7.93 8.27 30.81
C LEU A 215 -8.47 6.90 30.38
N LEU A 216 -7.64 6.12 29.67
CA LEU A 216 -8.04 4.90 28.99
C LEU A 216 -7.91 3.61 29.83
N TYR A 217 -6.99 3.59 30.79
CA TYR A 217 -6.64 2.37 31.52
C TYR A 217 -6.62 2.50 33.04
N TYR A 218 -7.17 3.59 33.61
CA TYR A 218 -7.10 3.85 35.07
C TYR A 218 -7.33 2.62 35.95
N GLY A 219 -8.34 1.81 35.63
CA GLY A 219 -8.74 0.61 36.39
C GLY A 219 -7.93 -0.66 36.09
N SER A 220 -6.98 -0.62 35.16
CA SER A 220 -6.18 -1.80 34.77
C SER A 220 -5.13 -2.16 35.83
N ASP A 221 -5.08 -3.44 36.19
CA ASP A 221 -4.12 -4.07 37.10
C ASP A 221 -2.74 -4.35 36.47
N VAL A 222 -2.66 -4.33 35.13
CA VAL A 222 -1.43 -4.44 34.33
C VAL A 222 -0.50 -3.25 34.60
N LEU A 223 -1.05 -2.13 35.08
CA LEU A 223 -0.31 -0.89 35.29
C LEU A 223 -0.20 -0.56 36.78
N SER A 224 1.05 -0.46 37.24
CA SER A 224 1.38 0.12 38.54
C SER A 224 1.54 1.63 38.39
N ARG A 225 0.80 2.39 39.20
CA ARG A 225 0.75 3.84 39.16
C ARG A 225 1.29 4.43 40.44
N ASP A 226 2.21 5.38 40.31
CA ASP A 226 2.57 6.26 41.40
C ASP A 226 2.23 7.71 41.06
N SER A 227 2.47 8.62 42.00
CA SER A 227 2.15 10.03 41.82
C SER A 227 2.98 10.73 40.72
N ARG A 228 3.97 10.08 40.10
CA ARG A 228 4.93 10.66 39.14
C ARG A 228 5.06 9.85 37.83
N SER A 229 4.67 8.58 37.80
CA SER A 229 4.93 7.65 36.71
C SER A 229 3.89 6.53 36.61
N VAL A 230 3.76 5.98 35.41
CA VAL A 230 3.05 4.73 35.14
C VAL A 230 4.08 3.70 34.71
N ARG A 231 3.97 2.48 35.24
CA ARG A 231 4.88 1.35 34.95
C ARG A 231 4.03 0.10 34.73
N VAL A 232 4.58 -0.87 34.02
CA VAL A 232 3.98 -2.21 34.00
C VAL A 232 4.13 -2.83 35.38
N ALA A 233 3.05 -3.43 35.90
CA ALA A 233 3.06 -4.15 37.16
C ALA A 233 4.00 -5.37 37.08
N ARG A 234 4.52 -5.79 38.23
CA ARG A 234 5.49 -6.90 38.28
C ARG A 234 4.84 -8.18 37.74
N GLY A 235 5.51 -8.84 36.78
CA GLY A 235 5.04 -10.08 36.17
C GLY A 235 3.97 -9.91 35.08
N ARG A 236 3.60 -8.67 34.74
CA ARG A 236 2.62 -8.36 33.69
C ARG A 236 3.31 -7.83 32.43
N GLN A 237 2.59 -7.79 31.33
CA GLN A 237 3.05 -7.29 30.03
C GLN A 237 2.06 -6.28 29.44
N LEU A 238 2.55 -5.34 28.61
CA LEU A 238 1.68 -4.34 27.96
C LEU A 238 0.64 -4.96 27.02
N ALA A 239 0.92 -6.13 26.44
CA ALA A 239 -0.02 -6.83 25.57
C ALA A 239 -1.29 -7.30 26.31
N GLU A 240 -1.25 -7.39 27.64
CA GLU A 240 -2.39 -7.77 28.49
C GLU A 240 -3.34 -6.59 28.75
N LEU A 241 -3.03 -5.38 28.26
CA LEU A 241 -3.86 -4.21 28.46
C LEU A 241 -5.21 -4.35 27.74
N THR A 242 -6.28 -4.37 28.53
CA THR A 242 -7.66 -4.22 28.05
C THR A 242 -8.24 -2.89 28.48
N PRO A 243 -9.20 -2.31 27.72
CA PRO A 243 -9.84 -1.05 28.08
C PRO A 243 -10.36 -1.05 29.52
N ALA A 244 -9.92 -0.08 30.32
CA ALA A 244 -10.31 0.03 31.73
C ALA A 244 -10.39 1.52 32.13
N PRO A 245 -11.26 2.30 31.47
CA PRO A 245 -11.39 3.71 31.75
C PRO A 245 -11.98 3.92 33.14
N ARG A 246 -11.82 5.14 33.65
CA ARG A 246 -12.53 5.56 34.85
C ARG A 246 -14.03 5.71 34.55
N ASN A 247 -14.87 5.30 35.50
CA ASN A 247 -16.34 5.29 35.43
C ASN A 247 -16.85 4.56 34.18
N PRO A 248 -16.61 3.23 34.06
CA PRO A 248 -17.00 2.47 32.87
C PRO A 248 -18.49 2.66 32.52
N ASP A 249 -19.37 2.80 33.51
CA ASP A 249 -20.81 3.02 33.30
C ASP A 249 -21.12 4.28 32.47
N ALA A 250 -20.33 5.36 32.63
CA ALA A 250 -20.53 6.60 31.87
C ALA A 250 -20.12 6.48 30.39
N TRP A 251 -19.28 5.50 30.07
CA TRP A 251 -18.88 5.19 28.69
C TRP A 251 -19.85 4.24 28.00
N ARG A 252 -20.72 3.54 28.75
CA ARG A 252 -21.72 2.68 28.16
C ARG A 252 -22.80 3.49 27.45
N GLY A 253 -23.28 3.01 26.30
CA GLY A 253 -24.23 3.73 25.44
C GLY A 253 -23.61 4.87 24.63
N GLN A 254 -22.27 4.98 24.60
CA GLN A 254 -21.55 6.02 23.86
C GLN A 254 -21.01 5.52 22.51
N SER A 255 -21.62 4.46 21.96
CA SER A 255 -21.21 3.85 20.69
C SER A 255 -21.09 4.87 19.55
N GLU A 256 -22.11 5.69 19.31
CA GLU A 256 -22.12 6.69 18.24
C GLU A 256 -21.01 7.75 18.38
N PRO A 257 -20.81 8.43 19.54
CA PRO A 257 -19.66 9.31 19.75
C PRO A 257 -18.30 8.62 19.57
N LEU A 258 -18.17 7.35 19.98
CA LEU A 258 -16.95 6.56 19.82
C LEU A 258 -16.65 6.24 18.35
N LEU A 259 -17.66 5.85 17.57
CA LEU A 259 -17.55 5.64 16.12
C LEU A 259 -17.10 6.92 15.40
N ARG A 260 -17.69 8.08 15.76
CA ARG A 260 -17.24 9.39 15.22
C ARG A 260 -15.80 9.73 15.60
N THR A 261 -15.36 9.26 16.77
CA THR A 261 -13.98 9.50 17.25
C THR A 261 -12.99 8.63 16.48
N LEU A 262 -13.35 7.39 16.10
CA LEU A 262 -12.51 6.54 15.24
C LEU A 262 -12.15 7.24 13.93
N LEU A 263 -13.13 7.86 13.27
CA LEU A 263 -12.96 8.57 11.99
C LEU A 263 -12.00 9.77 12.07
N ARG A 264 -11.77 10.30 13.27
CA ARG A 264 -10.99 11.52 13.50
C ARG A 264 -9.63 11.26 14.13
N SER A 265 -9.33 10.02 14.52
CA SER A 265 -8.16 9.68 15.32
C SER A 265 -7.01 9.15 14.46
N ASP A 266 -5.96 9.95 14.33
CA ASP A 266 -4.70 9.55 13.67
C ASP A 266 -3.81 8.65 14.53
N CYS A 267 -4.24 8.27 15.74
CA CYS A 267 -3.47 7.43 16.65
C CYS A 267 -4.01 6.00 16.67
N LEU A 268 -3.24 5.04 16.16
CA LEU A 268 -3.54 3.60 16.16
C LEU A 268 -3.81 3.08 17.58
N PHE A 269 -3.07 3.56 18.57
CA PHE A 269 -3.28 3.15 19.96
C PHE A 269 -4.67 3.55 20.49
N VAL A 270 -5.11 4.77 20.15
CA VAL A 270 -6.44 5.27 20.50
C VAL A 270 -7.52 4.49 19.74
N ARG A 271 -7.34 4.29 18.43
CA ARG A 271 -8.31 3.54 17.61
C ARG A 271 -8.51 2.11 18.12
N ARG A 272 -7.41 1.39 18.39
CA ARG A 272 -7.44 0.04 18.98
C ARG A 272 -8.13 0.01 20.33
N TRP A 273 -7.91 1.02 21.18
CA TRP A 273 -8.62 1.10 22.45
C TRP A 273 -10.13 1.27 22.25
N ILE A 274 -10.54 2.17 21.34
CA ILE A 274 -11.95 2.41 21.04
C ILE A 274 -12.60 1.15 20.47
N VAL A 275 -11.97 0.50 19.48
CA VAL A 275 -12.43 -0.77 18.92
C VAL A 275 -12.61 -1.82 20.01
N ALA A 276 -11.59 -2.05 20.84
CA ALA A 276 -11.67 -3.03 21.92
C ALA A 276 -12.75 -2.70 22.97
N TRP A 277 -13.05 -1.40 23.20
CA TRP A 277 -14.16 -1.00 24.07
C TRP A 277 -15.51 -1.30 23.42
N LEU A 278 -15.68 -0.90 22.15
CA LEU A 278 -16.89 -1.12 21.39
C LEU A 278 -17.23 -2.61 21.26
N GLU A 279 -16.24 -3.45 20.95
CA GLU A 279 -16.42 -4.90 20.84
C GLU A 279 -16.80 -5.56 22.17
N ARG A 280 -16.32 -5.03 23.30
CA ARG A 280 -16.54 -5.64 24.61
C ARG A 280 -17.81 -5.15 25.30
N GLU A 281 -18.07 -3.86 25.25
CA GLU A 281 -19.12 -3.21 26.06
C GLU A 281 -20.31 -2.71 25.24
N GLU A 282 -20.14 -2.50 23.92
CA GLU A 282 -21.19 -1.96 23.03
C GLU A 282 -21.64 -2.98 21.97
N ALA A 283 -21.21 -4.25 22.06
CA ALA A 283 -21.52 -5.26 21.05
C ALA A 283 -23.02 -5.43 20.81
N GLU A 284 -23.84 -5.41 21.88
CA GLU A 284 -25.30 -5.48 21.77
C GLU A 284 -25.89 -4.23 21.13
N ALA A 285 -25.38 -3.04 21.47
CA ALA A 285 -25.83 -1.77 20.89
C ALA A 285 -25.44 -1.62 19.41
N LEU A 286 -24.37 -2.29 18.99
CA LEU A 286 -23.90 -2.34 17.60
C LEU A 286 -24.53 -3.49 16.81
N ALA A 287 -25.20 -4.44 17.45
CA ALA A 287 -25.95 -5.48 16.76
C ALA A 287 -27.12 -4.84 16.00
N GLY A 288 -27.25 -5.18 14.71
CA GLY A 288 -28.28 -4.58 13.86
C GLY A 288 -28.06 -3.11 13.52
N ILE A 289 -26.83 -2.59 13.68
CA ILE A 289 -26.51 -1.24 13.21
C ILE A 289 -26.84 -1.09 11.72
N ASP A 290 -27.40 0.06 11.33
CA ASP A 290 -27.65 0.36 9.92
C ASP A 290 -26.34 0.35 9.14
N GLY A 291 -26.25 -0.49 8.12
CA GLY A 291 -25.07 -0.61 7.27
C GLY A 291 -24.60 0.71 6.65
N ARG A 292 -25.51 1.67 6.40
CA ARG A 292 -25.13 3.01 5.91
C ARG A 292 -24.30 3.80 6.91
N LYS A 293 -24.46 3.54 8.22
CA LYS A 293 -23.62 4.16 9.26
C LYS A 293 -22.20 3.59 9.29
N LEU A 294 -22.00 2.39 8.73
CA LEU A 294 -20.69 1.75 8.65
C LEU A 294 -19.88 2.20 7.42
N GLN A 295 -20.54 2.70 6.37
CA GLN A 295 -19.87 3.14 5.14
C GLN A 295 -18.76 4.17 5.39
N PRO A 296 -18.93 5.23 6.22
CA PRO A 296 -17.83 6.15 6.52
C PRO A 296 -16.61 5.48 7.18
N LEU A 297 -16.82 4.41 7.96
CA LEU A 297 -15.74 3.67 8.61
C LEU A 297 -15.00 2.75 7.62
N LEU A 298 -15.72 2.15 6.66
CA LEU A 298 -15.14 1.36 5.58
C LEU A 298 -14.34 2.21 4.59
N LEU A 299 -14.81 3.44 4.32
CA LEU A 299 -14.14 4.38 3.41
C LEU A 299 -12.99 5.15 4.06
N CYS A 300 -12.80 5.03 5.38
CA CYS A 300 -11.72 5.74 6.06
C CYS A 300 -10.35 5.16 5.68
N PRO A 301 -9.25 5.93 5.77
CA PRO A 301 -7.93 5.48 5.32
C PRO A 301 -7.23 4.48 6.26
N TYR A 302 -7.83 4.11 7.39
CA TYR A 302 -7.19 3.30 8.42
C TYR A 302 -7.61 1.83 8.32
N PRO A 303 -6.72 0.89 7.96
CA PRO A 303 -7.07 -0.52 7.78
C PRO A 303 -7.66 -1.16 9.04
N ASP A 304 -7.20 -0.78 10.23
CA ASP A 304 -7.71 -1.30 11.51
C ASP A 304 -9.19 -0.95 11.75
N VAL A 305 -9.62 0.23 11.29
CA VAL A 305 -11.03 0.66 11.39
C VAL A 305 -11.87 -0.02 10.33
N GLN A 306 -11.33 -0.19 9.13
CA GLN A 306 -12.02 -0.90 8.05
C GLN A 306 -12.31 -2.35 8.44
N VAL A 307 -11.34 -3.06 9.02
CA VAL A 307 -11.51 -4.44 9.52
C VAL A 307 -12.60 -4.50 10.60
N PHE A 308 -12.58 -3.57 11.56
CA PHE A 308 -13.63 -3.47 12.57
C PHE A 308 -15.01 -3.19 11.96
N ALA A 309 -15.12 -2.27 11.01
CA ALA A 309 -16.38 -1.97 10.35
C ALA A 309 -16.91 -3.16 9.52
N ALA A 310 -16.01 -3.88 8.84
CA ALA A 310 -16.35 -5.08 8.08
C ALA A 310 -16.86 -6.21 8.99
N SER A 311 -16.32 -6.39 10.19
CA SER A 311 -16.81 -7.38 11.14
C SER A 311 -18.24 -7.07 11.64
N LEU A 312 -18.63 -5.80 11.67
CA LEU A 312 -19.99 -5.38 12.01
C LEU A 312 -20.98 -5.59 10.84
N LEU A 313 -20.52 -5.54 9.58
CA LEU A 313 -21.40 -5.67 8.41
C LEU A 313 -22.19 -7.00 8.41
N GLU A 314 -21.59 -8.10 8.86
CA GLU A 314 -22.27 -9.41 8.85
C GLU A 314 -23.58 -9.42 9.67
N LYS A 315 -23.66 -8.54 10.68
CA LYS A 315 -24.81 -8.39 11.58
C LYS A 315 -25.57 -7.08 11.36
N ALA A 316 -25.20 -6.32 10.33
CA ALA A 316 -25.81 -5.02 10.06
C ALA A 316 -27.18 -5.18 9.40
N GLU A 317 -28.09 -4.27 9.73
CA GLU A 317 -29.38 -4.17 9.07
C GLU A 317 -29.33 -3.19 7.89
N GLY A 318 -30.32 -3.28 7.01
CA GLY A 318 -30.48 -2.30 5.91
C GLY A 318 -29.49 -2.44 4.75
N LEU A 319 -28.57 -3.41 4.77
CA LEU A 319 -27.61 -3.63 3.68
C LEU A 319 -28.27 -3.87 2.31
N GLY A 320 -29.43 -4.53 2.27
CA GLY A 320 -30.20 -4.73 1.03
C GLY A 320 -30.76 -3.42 0.43
N LYS A 321 -30.77 -2.32 1.19
CA LYS A 321 -31.20 -0.99 0.74
C LYS A 321 -30.06 -0.16 0.14
N LEU A 322 -28.83 -0.69 0.15
CA LEU A 322 -27.71 -0.04 -0.53
C LEU A 322 -27.89 -0.12 -2.05
N ALA A 323 -27.58 0.98 -2.72
CA ALA A 323 -27.51 1.04 -4.17
C ALA A 323 -26.33 0.22 -4.69
N VAL A 324 -26.42 -0.24 -5.94
CA VAL A 324 -25.32 -0.97 -6.58
C VAL A 324 -24.05 -0.14 -6.64
N SER A 325 -24.17 1.17 -6.89
CA SER A 325 -23.03 2.10 -6.89
C SER A 325 -22.31 2.15 -5.54
N GLU A 326 -23.03 2.05 -4.43
CA GLU A 326 -22.43 2.02 -3.08
C GLU A 326 -21.66 0.71 -2.86
N TRP A 327 -22.18 -0.42 -3.33
CA TRP A 327 -21.43 -1.69 -3.28
C TRP A 327 -20.19 -1.67 -4.17
N LEU A 328 -20.26 -1.09 -5.37
CA LEU A 328 -19.10 -0.96 -6.26
C LEU A 328 -18.02 -0.06 -5.66
N GLU A 329 -18.41 1.01 -4.95
CA GLU A 329 -17.47 1.85 -4.19
C GLU A 329 -16.75 1.03 -3.12
N LEU A 330 -17.48 0.22 -2.34
CA LEU A 330 -16.89 -0.65 -1.32
C LEU A 330 -15.97 -1.73 -1.91
N LEU A 331 -16.32 -2.32 -3.06
CA LEU A 331 -15.47 -3.29 -3.75
C LEU A 331 -14.21 -2.67 -4.38
N SER A 332 -14.15 -1.35 -4.50
CA SER A 332 -12.97 -0.62 -4.99
C SER A 332 -11.91 -0.36 -3.91
N LEU A 333 -12.20 -0.71 -2.65
CA LEU A 333 -11.27 -0.55 -1.53
C LEU A 333 -10.03 -1.44 -1.68
N ASP A 334 -8.86 -0.87 -1.38
CA ASP A 334 -7.57 -1.57 -1.43
C ASP A 334 -7.20 -2.17 -0.06
N ASN A 335 -8.08 -3.03 0.47
CA ASN A 335 -7.83 -3.74 1.73
C ASN A 335 -8.15 -5.24 1.60
N PRO A 336 -7.13 -6.11 1.50
CA PRO A 336 -7.32 -7.53 1.26
C PRO A 336 -8.00 -8.26 2.43
N ASP A 337 -7.94 -7.72 3.65
CA ASP A 337 -8.51 -8.37 4.84
C ASP A 337 -10.06 -8.29 4.88
N ILE A 338 -10.66 -7.32 4.17
CA ILE A 338 -12.12 -7.10 4.19
C ILE A 338 -12.81 -7.51 2.89
N LEU A 339 -12.10 -7.53 1.76
CA LEU A 339 -12.69 -7.80 0.45
C LEU A 339 -13.39 -9.16 0.36
N PRO A 340 -12.90 -10.27 0.95
CA PRO A 340 -13.64 -11.53 0.98
C PRO A 340 -15.01 -11.41 1.65
N THR A 341 -15.09 -10.71 2.79
CA THR A 341 -16.35 -10.46 3.49
C THR A 341 -17.30 -9.60 2.65
N LEU A 342 -16.78 -8.54 2.01
CA LEU A 342 -17.57 -7.68 1.13
C LEU A 342 -18.10 -8.45 -0.10
N CYS A 343 -17.27 -9.22 -0.79
CA CYS A 343 -17.69 -10.06 -1.91
C CYS A 343 -18.77 -11.07 -1.49
N GLY A 344 -18.62 -11.69 -0.31
CA GLY A 344 -19.63 -12.61 0.23
C GLY A 344 -20.98 -11.93 0.50
N LEU A 345 -20.97 -10.71 1.03
CA LEU A 345 -22.19 -9.92 1.25
C LEU A 345 -22.85 -9.47 -0.06
N VAL A 346 -22.04 -9.00 -1.01
CA VAL A 346 -22.52 -8.61 -2.35
C VAL A 346 -23.18 -9.80 -3.03
N LYS A 347 -22.54 -10.97 -3.01
CA LYS A 347 -23.10 -12.22 -3.58
C LYS A 347 -24.44 -12.61 -2.95
N LYS A 348 -24.65 -12.32 -1.66
CA LYS A 348 -25.90 -12.63 -0.94
C LYS A 348 -27.02 -11.61 -1.20
N LEU A 349 -26.67 -10.33 -1.42
CA LEU A 349 -27.63 -9.22 -1.36
C LEU A 349 -27.87 -8.53 -2.72
N VAL A 350 -26.98 -8.71 -3.69
CA VAL A 350 -27.04 -8.08 -5.01
C VAL A 350 -27.18 -9.16 -6.06
N THR A 351 -28.17 -9.03 -6.94
CA THR A 351 -28.33 -9.90 -8.10
C THR A 351 -27.48 -9.40 -9.28
N PRO A 352 -26.85 -10.30 -10.06
CA PRO A 352 -26.01 -9.93 -11.21
C PRO A 352 -26.74 -9.07 -12.25
N ASP A 353 -28.04 -9.29 -12.46
CA ASP A 353 -28.87 -8.58 -13.43
C ASP A 353 -28.96 -7.06 -13.20
N ARG A 354 -28.57 -6.59 -12.02
CA ARG A 354 -28.55 -5.15 -11.70
C ARG A 354 -27.31 -4.45 -12.24
N LEU A 355 -26.34 -5.20 -12.77
CA LEU A 355 -25.14 -4.68 -13.42
C LEU A 355 -25.25 -4.89 -14.93
N ASP A 356 -24.77 -3.91 -15.68
CA ASP A 356 -24.55 -4.10 -17.10
C ASP A 356 -23.35 -5.03 -17.35
N PHE A 357 -23.27 -5.52 -18.59
CA PHE A 357 -22.25 -6.50 -18.97
C PHE A 357 -20.83 -5.91 -18.83
N GLU A 358 -20.64 -4.64 -19.16
CA GLU A 358 -19.35 -3.95 -19.06
C GLU A 358 -18.87 -3.82 -17.60
N ALA A 359 -19.78 -3.51 -16.67
CA ALA A 359 -19.47 -3.45 -15.25
C ALA A 359 -19.05 -4.82 -14.69
N LEU A 360 -19.67 -5.91 -15.17
CA LEU A 360 -19.27 -7.27 -14.79
C LEU A 360 -17.86 -7.61 -15.32
N VAL A 361 -17.55 -7.25 -16.57
CA VAL A 361 -16.19 -7.38 -17.13
C VAL A 361 -15.19 -6.55 -16.33
N LYS A 362 -15.54 -5.32 -15.97
CA LYS A 362 -14.69 -4.46 -15.13
C LYS A 362 -14.42 -5.08 -13.75
N LEU A 363 -15.41 -5.70 -13.13
CA LEU A 363 -15.24 -6.45 -11.87
C LEU A 363 -14.30 -7.63 -12.08
N ALA A 364 -14.50 -8.43 -13.13
CA ALA A 364 -13.65 -9.58 -13.46
C ALA A 364 -12.20 -9.18 -13.80
N SER A 365 -11.98 -7.96 -14.29
CA SER A 365 -10.66 -7.36 -14.54
C SER A 365 -10.04 -6.68 -13.32
N ALA A 366 -10.67 -6.72 -12.13
CA ALA A 366 -10.11 -6.11 -10.93
C ALA A 366 -8.79 -6.78 -10.50
N ARG A 367 -7.91 -6.03 -9.82
CA ARG A 367 -6.65 -6.59 -9.28
C ARG A 367 -6.84 -7.48 -8.06
N PRO A 368 -7.75 -7.17 -7.10
CA PRO A 368 -7.98 -8.06 -5.98
C PRO A 368 -8.71 -9.31 -6.45
N LEU A 369 -8.10 -10.48 -6.22
CA LEU A 369 -8.62 -11.76 -6.66
C LEU A 369 -10.09 -12.01 -6.24
N PRO A 370 -10.51 -11.75 -4.98
CA PRO A 370 -11.91 -12.00 -4.59
C PRO A 370 -12.93 -11.19 -5.39
N VAL A 371 -12.57 -9.98 -5.84
CA VAL A 371 -13.44 -9.12 -6.65
C VAL A 371 -13.47 -9.61 -8.10
N ALA A 372 -12.31 -9.98 -8.63
CA ALA A 372 -12.18 -10.56 -9.97
C ALA A 372 -12.94 -11.89 -10.12
N GLU A 373 -12.86 -12.76 -9.11
CA GLU A 373 -13.61 -14.02 -9.08
C GLU A 373 -15.12 -13.79 -9.02
N LEU A 374 -15.59 -12.83 -8.22
CA LEU A 374 -17.01 -12.47 -8.16
C LEU A 374 -17.52 -11.99 -9.52
N GLY A 375 -16.79 -11.08 -10.17
CA GLY A 375 -17.15 -10.57 -11.50
C GLY A 375 -17.18 -11.68 -12.55
N LEU A 376 -16.18 -12.56 -12.55
CA LEU A 376 -16.15 -13.69 -13.48
C LEU A 376 -17.27 -14.69 -13.22
N GLU A 377 -17.55 -15.04 -11.96
CA GLU A 377 -18.65 -15.96 -11.61
C GLU A 377 -19.98 -15.47 -12.18
N TRP A 378 -20.29 -14.19 -12.00
CA TRP A 378 -21.50 -13.57 -12.52
C TRP A 378 -21.53 -13.48 -14.06
N LEU A 379 -20.38 -13.31 -14.72
CA LEU A 379 -20.29 -13.37 -16.18
C LEU A 379 -20.55 -14.78 -16.71
N LEU A 380 -20.08 -15.83 -16.03
CA LEU A 380 -20.26 -17.21 -16.48
C LEU A 380 -21.74 -17.61 -16.53
N GLU A 381 -22.58 -16.99 -15.71
CA GLU A 381 -24.04 -17.18 -15.72
C GLU A 381 -24.73 -16.42 -16.87
N ARG A 382 -24.04 -15.48 -17.52
CA ARG A 382 -24.58 -14.59 -18.55
C ARG A 382 -23.73 -14.63 -19.83
N ALA A 383 -24.23 -15.34 -20.84
CA ALA A 383 -23.61 -15.33 -22.16
C ALA A 383 -23.64 -13.91 -22.79
N PRO A 384 -22.60 -13.51 -23.54
CA PRO A 384 -22.64 -12.30 -24.36
C PRO A 384 -23.80 -12.39 -25.36
N LYS A 385 -24.60 -11.32 -25.46
CA LYS A 385 -25.79 -11.33 -26.33
C LYS A 385 -25.49 -11.07 -27.81
N ASP A 386 -24.37 -10.40 -28.07
CA ASP A 386 -23.95 -9.96 -29.40
C ASP A 386 -22.42 -9.89 -29.49
N ASP A 387 -21.94 -9.59 -30.70
CA ASP A 387 -20.52 -9.46 -31.04
C ASP A 387 -19.83 -8.32 -30.26
N THR A 388 -20.59 -7.28 -29.87
CA THR A 388 -20.06 -6.14 -29.11
C THR A 388 -19.78 -6.53 -27.67
N GLU A 389 -20.73 -7.19 -27.00
CA GLU A 389 -20.50 -7.75 -25.66
C GLU A 389 -19.40 -8.81 -25.67
N LEU A 390 -19.33 -9.65 -26.72
CA LEU A 390 -18.23 -10.60 -26.86
C LEU A 390 -16.89 -9.87 -26.94
N HIS A 391 -16.76 -8.83 -27.77
CA HIS A 391 -15.53 -8.04 -27.87
C HIS A 391 -15.14 -7.38 -26.54
N VAL A 392 -16.11 -6.88 -25.76
CA VAL A 392 -15.85 -6.38 -24.40
C VAL A 392 -15.36 -7.52 -23.50
N ALA A 393 -15.96 -8.71 -23.56
CA ALA A 393 -15.50 -9.86 -22.77
C ALA A 393 -14.10 -10.33 -23.17
N MET A 394 -13.70 -10.17 -24.42
CA MET A 394 -12.36 -10.55 -24.91
C MET A 394 -11.24 -9.81 -24.16
N THR A 395 -11.49 -8.63 -23.58
CA THR A 395 -10.49 -7.92 -22.77
C THR A 395 -10.07 -8.69 -21.52
N LEU A 396 -10.85 -9.70 -21.10
CA LEU A 396 -10.48 -10.60 -20.00
C LEU A 396 -9.25 -11.45 -20.30
N ALA A 397 -8.86 -11.57 -21.56
CA ALA A 397 -7.56 -12.12 -21.96
C ALA A 397 -6.37 -11.37 -21.34
N ASP A 398 -6.55 -10.10 -20.95
CA ASP A 398 -5.55 -9.28 -20.25
C ASP A 398 -5.89 -9.06 -18.77
N ALA A 399 -6.81 -9.85 -18.19
CA ALA A 399 -7.18 -9.72 -16.78
C ALA A 399 -5.94 -9.88 -15.85
N PRO A 400 -5.75 -9.02 -14.82
CA PRO A 400 -4.56 -9.04 -13.98
C PRO A 400 -4.38 -10.35 -13.20
N CYS A 401 -5.49 -10.93 -12.71
CA CYS A 401 -5.48 -12.16 -11.94
C CYS A 401 -5.38 -13.38 -12.87
N GLU A 402 -4.28 -14.14 -12.76
CA GLU A 402 -4.04 -15.32 -13.59
C GLU A 402 -5.14 -16.40 -13.53
N PRO A 403 -5.66 -16.81 -12.35
CA PRO A 403 -6.74 -17.80 -12.28
C PRO A 403 -8.02 -17.35 -13.00
N VAL A 404 -8.34 -16.06 -12.90
CA VAL A 404 -9.51 -15.46 -13.57
C VAL A 404 -9.27 -15.39 -15.07
N ARG A 405 -8.09 -14.92 -15.50
CA ARG A 405 -7.71 -14.83 -16.91
C ARG A 405 -7.78 -16.20 -17.61
N GLU A 406 -7.24 -17.24 -17.00
CA GLU A 406 -7.26 -18.59 -17.55
C GLU A 406 -8.68 -19.13 -17.71
N LYS A 407 -9.49 -19.04 -16.64
CA LYS A 407 -10.88 -19.50 -16.65
C LYS A 407 -11.76 -18.69 -17.61
N ALA A 408 -11.56 -17.37 -17.66
CA ALA A 408 -12.25 -16.49 -18.61
C ALA A 408 -11.89 -16.83 -20.06
N THR A 409 -10.60 -17.08 -20.35
CA THR A 409 -10.16 -17.49 -21.69
C THR A 409 -10.81 -18.80 -22.11
N ALA A 410 -10.85 -19.81 -21.24
CA ALA A 410 -11.52 -21.08 -21.54
C ALA A 410 -13.02 -20.88 -21.85
N TRP A 411 -13.69 -19.99 -21.11
CA TRP A 411 -15.08 -19.63 -21.37
C TRP A 411 -15.27 -18.89 -22.70
N LEU A 412 -14.43 -17.89 -22.99
CA LEU A 412 -14.44 -17.15 -24.26
C LEU A 412 -14.27 -18.07 -25.47
N LEU A 413 -13.37 -19.05 -25.37
CA LEU A 413 -13.12 -20.03 -26.43
C LEU A 413 -14.37 -20.86 -26.77
N GLY A 414 -15.31 -21.05 -25.86
CA GLY A 414 -16.61 -21.65 -26.14
C GLY A 414 -17.43 -20.87 -27.17
N PHE A 415 -17.40 -19.54 -27.13
CA PHE A 415 -18.05 -18.67 -28.11
C PHE A 415 -17.23 -18.55 -29.39
N VAL A 416 -15.91 -18.49 -29.26
CA VAL A 416 -15.00 -18.46 -30.42
C VAL A 416 -15.14 -19.74 -31.25
N THR A 417 -15.39 -20.90 -30.66
CA THR A 417 -15.52 -22.19 -31.38
C THR A 417 -16.93 -22.51 -31.87
N ALA A 418 -17.96 -21.83 -31.35
CA ALA A 418 -19.35 -22.01 -31.79
C ALA A 418 -19.56 -21.60 -33.26
N GLU A 419 -20.62 -22.10 -33.92
CA GLU A 419 -20.86 -21.87 -35.36
C GLU A 419 -20.83 -20.39 -35.79
N GLY A 420 -21.26 -19.46 -34.91
CA GLY A 420 -21.21 -18.01 -35.17
C GLY A 420 -19.90 -17.31 -34.79
N GLY A 421 -18.92 -18.01 -34.24
CA GLY A 421 -17.62 -17.46 -33.85
C GLY A 421 -16.75 -17.11 -35.06
N LYS A 422 -16.10 -15.94 -35.02
CA LYS A 422 -15.28 -15.42 -36.12
C LYS A 422 -13.79 -15.73 -35.92
N PRO A 423 -13.01 -15.96 -36.98
CA PRO A 423 -11.56 -16.18 -36.89
C PRO A 423 -10.81 -15.04 -36.18
N GLU A 424 -11.26 -13.79 -36.34
CA GLU A 424 -10.64 -12.62 -35.73
C GLU A 424 -10.59 -12.72 -34.19
N HIS A 425 -11.62 -13.30 -33.56
CA HIS A 425 -11.63 -13.49 -32.11
C HIS A 425 -10.57 -14.51 -31.66
N LEU A 426 -10.33 -15.57 -32.44
CA LEU A 426 -9.25 -16.50 -32.14
C LEU A 426 -7.89 -15.84 -32.36
N ARG A 427 -7.75 -15.03 -33.41
CA ARG A 427 -6.54 -14.24 -33.68
C ARG A 427 -6.17 -13.35 -32.49
N ASP A 428 -7.14 -12.64 -31.92
CA ASP A 428 -6.90 -11.77 -30.77
C ASP A 428 -6.36 -12.54 -29.55
N LEU A 429 -6.84 -13.78 -29.31
CA LEU A 429 -6.32 -14.62 -28.23
C LEU A 429 -4.94 -15.21 -28.54
N LEU A 430 -4.65 -15.48 -29.81
CA LEU A 430 -3.33 -15.93 -30.26
C LEU A 430 -2.27 -14.82 -30.14
N ASP A 431 -2.67 -13.55 -30.24
CA ASP A 431 -1.80 -12.38 -30.05
C ASP A 431 -1.83 -11.83 -28.61
N ALA A 432 -2.56 -12.47 -27.71
CA ALA A 432 -2.67 -12.02 -26.32
C ALA A 432 -1.29 -11.96 -25.65
N ARG A 433 -1.10 -10.98 -24.76
CA ARG A 433 0.17 -10.75 -24.04
C ARG A 433 0.59 -11.96 -23.19
N HIS A 434 -0.38 -12.68 -22.66
CA HIS A 434 -0.18 -13.71 -21.65
C HIS A 434 -0.05 -15.12 -22.27
N ALA A 435 1.05 -15.82 -21.95
CA ALA A 435 1.34 -17.13 -22.51
C ALA A 435 0.28 -18.20 -22.17
N ASN A 436 -0.36 -18.12 -21.00
CA ASN A 436 -1.43 -19.05 -20.63
C ASN A 436 -2.68 -18.89 -21.50
N VAL A 437 -2.96 -17.67 -21.98
CA VAL A 437 -4.06 -17.39 -22.92
C VAL A 437 -3.73 -17.96 -24.29
N ARG A 438 -2.54 -17.64 -24.81
CA ARG A 438 -2.08 -18.15 -26.11
C ARG A 438 -2.04 -19.67 -26.15
N ALA A 439 -1.62 -20.33 -25.07
CA ALA A 439 -1.60 -21.79 -24.99
C ALA A 439 -2.98 -22.40 -25.26
N LEU A 440 -4.03 -21.90 -24.59
CA LEU A 440 -5.41 -22.36 -24.81
C LEU A 440 -5.90 -22.06 -26.24
N ALA A 441 -5.55 -20.89 -26.79
CA ALA A 441 -5.94 -20.51 -28.15
C ALA A 441 -5.24 -21.38 -29.22
N LEU A 442 -3.95 -21.71 -29.03
CA LEU A 442 -3.19 -22.59 -29.92
C LEU A 442 -3.77 -24.01 -29.94
N ASP A 443 -4.20 -24.53 -28.79
CA ASP A 443 -4.86 -25.83 -28.70
C ASP A 443 -6.18 -25.83 -29.50
N VAL A 444 -6.96 -24.76 -29.41
CA VAL A 444 -8.21 -24.60 -30.19
C VAL A 444 -7.96 -24.49 -31.68
N LEU A 445 -6.91 -23.77 -32.11
CA LEU A 445 -6.50 -23.67 -33.51
C LEU A 445 -6.16 -25.04 -34.09
N ALA A 446 -5.43 -25.89 -33.34
CA ALA A 446 -5.12 -27.25 -33.79
C ALA A 446 -6.34 -28.18 -33.78
N ALA A 447 -7.20 -28.10 -32.77
CA ALA A 447 -8.31 -29.03 -32.59
C ALA A 447 -9.49 -28.77 -33.55
N THR A 448 -9.77 -27.52 -33.88
CA THR A 448 -11.01 -27.13 -34.60
C THR A 448 -10.81 -27.10 -36.11
N GLU A 449 -11.52 -27.95 -36.86
CA GLU A 449 -11.35 -28.12 -38.32
C GLU A 449 -11.41 -26.80 -39.10
N ARG A 450 -12.45 -25.98 -38.88
CA ARG A 450 -12.62 -24.69 -39.58
C ARG A 450 -11.45 -23.72 -39.40
N PHE A 451 -10.83 -23.71 -38.22
CA PHE A 451 -9.71 -22.81 -37.91
C PHE A 451 -8.39 -23.41 -38.37
N ARG A 452 -8.28 -24.73 -38.32
CA ARG A 452 -7.13 -25.46 -38.81
C ARG A 452 -6.90 -25.18 -40.30
N ASP A 453 -7.95 -25.00 -41.09
CA ASP A 453 -7.84 -24.73 -42.52
C ASP A 453 -7.89 -23.24 -42.90
N ASP A 454 -7.97 -22.34 -41.92
CA ASP A 454 -7.95 -20.89 -42.15
C ASP A 454 -6.51 -20.38 -42.33
N ALA A 455 -6.14 -20.07 -43.58
CA ALA A 455 -4.82 -19.56 -43.92
C ALA A 455 -4.47 -18.25 -43.20
N THR A 456 -5.45 -17.39 -42.89
CA THR A 456 -5.21 -16.08 -42.28
C THR A 456 -4.72 -16.21 -40.83
N LEU A 457 -5.23 -17.19 -40.08
CA LEU A 457 -4.80 -17.48 -38.72
C LEU A 457 -3.36 -18.01 -38.66
N TRP A 458 -3.00 -18.90 -39.58
CA TRP A 458 -1.62 -19.40 -39.68
C TRP A 458 -0.63 -18.32 -40.13
N ALA A 459 -1.04 -17.46 -41.06
CA ALA A 459 -0.24 -16.30 -41.45
C ALA A 459 -0.03 -15.33 -40.28
N ALA A 460 -1.05 -15.08 -39.46
CA ALA A 460 -0.92 -14.22 -38.27
C ALA A 460 0.09 -14.77 -37.25
N LEU A 461 0.19 -16.10 -37.07
CA LEU A 461 1.21 -16.70 -36.20
C LEU A 461 2.64 -16.45 -36.67
N ALA A 462 2.86 -16.31 -37.98
CA ALA A 462 4.19 -16.03 -38.53
C ALA A 462 4.68 -14.60 -38.18
N GLU A 463 3.75 -13.69 -37.93
CA GLU A 463 4.02 -12.29 -37.54
C GLU A 463 4.09 -12.12 -36.02
N SER A 464 3.74 -13.14 -35.24
CA SER A 464 3.71 -13.08 -33.78
C SER A 464 5.11 -12.88 -33.20
N PRO A 465 5.29 -11.95 -32.23
CA PRO A 465 6.56 -11.77 -31.53
C PRO A 465 6.81 -12.86 -30.47
N TYR A 466 5.85 -13.75 -30.23
CA TYR A 466 5.89 -14.69 -29.11
C TYR A 466 6.51 -16.05 -29.50
N PRO A 467 7.54 -16.53 -28.78
CA PRO A 467 8.21 -17.78 -29.13
C PRO A 467 7.32 -19.04 -29.10
N ASP A 468 6.32 -19.09 -28.21
CA ASP A 468 5.39 -20.21 -28.13
C ASP A 468 4.52 -20.33 -29.39
N ALA A 469 3.98 -19.22 -29.89
CA ALA A 469 3.27 -19.15 -31.16
C ALA A 469 4.16 -19.55 -32.35
N GLN A 470 5.38 -19.01 -32.43
CA GLN A 470 6.34 -19.37 -33.48
C GLN A 470 6.73 -20.86 -33.45
N HIS A 471 7.01 -21.40 -32.26
CA HIS A 471 7.34 -22.81 -32.10
C HIS A 471 6.18 -23.73 -32.51
N PHE A 472 4.94 -23.33 -32.21
CA PHE A 472 3.75 -24.04 -32.62
C PHE A 472 3.57 -24.03 -34.15
N LEU A 473 3.79 -22.88 -34.81
CA LEU A 473 3.74 -22.78 -36.26
C LEU A 473 4.82 -23.65 -36.93
N VAL A 474 6.07 -23.60 -36.44
CA VAL A 474 7.17 -24.48 -36.91
C VAL A 474 6.79 -25.95 -36.79
N ALA A 475 6.03 -26.32 -35.75
CA ALA A 475 5.58 -27.69 -35.56
C ALA A 475 4.61 -28.17 -36.65
N HIS A 476 3.84 -27.27 -37.25
CA HIS A 476 2.80 -27.55 -38.25
C HIS A 476 3.16 -27.09 -39.67
N LEU A 477 4.33 -26.45 -39.84
CA LEU A 477 4.72 -25.75 -41.06
C LEU A 477 4.63 -26.62 -42.32
N GLU A 478 5.06 -27.89 -42.27
CA GLU A 478 5.01 -28.80 -43.44
C GLU A 478 3.59 -29.00 -43.98
N ALA A 479 2.58 -28.99 -43.11
CA ALA A 479 1.18 -29.12 -43.50
C ALA A 479 0.53 -27.78 -43.87
N ARG A 480 1.11 -26.65 -43.45
CA ARG A 480 0.51 -25.30 -43.53
C ARG A 480 1.28 -24.34 -44.41
N GLU A 481 2.36 -24.80 -45.05
CA GLU A 481 3.22 -23.94 -45.84
C GLU A 481 2.49 -23.24 -46.99
N GLY A 482 1.52 -23.91 -47.62
CA GLY A 482 0.73 -23.32 -48.71
C GLY A 482 -0.08 -22.09 -48.29
N ALA A 483 -0.23 -21.83 -46.99
CA ALA A 483 -0.88 -20.64 -46.44
C ALA A 483 0.09 -19.46 -46.22
N LEU A 484 1.40 -19.64 -46.41
CA LEU A 484 2.43 -18.65 -46.07
C LEU A 484 3.22 -18.21 -47.31
N ASP A 485 3.62 -16.93 -47.34
CA ASP A 485 4.59 -16.45 -48.32
C ASP A 485 5.98 -17.04 -48.03
N PRO A 486 6.77 -17.43 -49.06
CA PRO A 486 8.11 -17.96 -48.86
C PRO A 486 9.02 -17.12 -47.97
N LYS A 487 8.88 -15.78 -47.95
CA LYS A 487 9.67 -14.92 -47.05
C LYS A 487 9.21 -15.00 -45.60
N GLN A 488 7.91 -15.19 -45.35
CA GLN A 488 7.40 -15.41 -43.99
C GLN A 488 7.96 -16.70 -43.41
N VAL A 489 8.07 -17.75 -44.22
CA VAL A 489 8.68 -19.03 -43.83
C VAL A 489 10.17 -18.86 -43.50
N GLU A 490 10.91 -18.15 -44.35
CA GLU A 490 12.32 -17.82 -44.09
C GLU A 490 12.50 -17.01 -42.80
N HIS A 491 11.64 -16.01 -42.58
CA HIS A 491 11.66 -15.18 -41.38
C HIS A 491 11.35 -15.99 -40.11
N LEU A 492 10.35 -16.88 -40.15
CA LEU A 492 10.01 -17.78 -39.06
C LEU A 492 11.17 -18.70 -38.68
N TRP A 493 11.87 -19.27 -39.67
CA TRP A 493 13.04 -20.09 -39.40
C TRP A 493 14.18 -19.28 -38.79
N ALA A 494 14.48 -18.10 -39.34
CA ALA A 494 15.51 -17.21 -38.81
C ALA A 494 15.23 -16.81 -37.35
N THR A 495 14.02 -16.33 -37.04
CA THR A 495 13.62 -15.93 -35.69
C THR A 495 13.65 -17.10 -34.70
N THR A 496 13.17 -18.28 -35.12
CA THR A 496 13.24 -19.51 -34.30
C THR A 496 14.68 -19.88 -33.94
N LEU A 497 15.62 -19.83 -34.90
CA LEU A 497 17.03 -20.16 -34.65
C LEU A 497 17.73 -19.12 -33.77
N LEU A 498 17.41 -17.84 -33.96
CA LEU A 498 17.96 -16.71 -33.20
C LEU A 498 17.37 -16.59 -31.78
N SER A 499 16.24 -17.22 -31.50
CA SER A 499 15.61 -17.20 -30.17
C SER A 499 16.57 -17.68 -29.07
N VAL A 500 16.76 -16.86 -28.03
CA VAL A 500 17.75 -17.10 -26.96
C VAL A 500 17.20 -18.03 -25.87
N HIS A 501 15.88 -18.03 -25.68
CA HIS A 501 15.17 -18.78 -24.63
C HIS A 501 14.82 -20.21 -25.06
N ARG A 502 14.36 -21.06 -24.13
CA ARG A 502 14.10 -22.50 -24.32
C ARG A 502 13.38 -22.78 -25.66
N GLY A 503 13.84 -23.78 -26.41
CA GLY A 503 13.27 -24.11 -27.73
C GLY A 503 14.04 -25.15 -28.56
N PHE A 504 14.86 -26.01 -27.92
CA PHE A 504 15.76 -26.93 -28.65
C PHE A 504 15.03 -27.83 -29.67
N SER A 505 13.83 -28.31 -29.34
CA SER A 505 13.01 -29.11 -30.25
C SER A 505 12.57 -28.31 -31.49
N ALA A 506 12.09 -27.08 -31.31
CA ALA A 506 11.66 -26.21 -32.39
C ALA A 506 12.85 -25.82 -33.29
N LYS A 507 13.99 -25.45 -32.71
CA LYS A 507 15.23 -25.18 -33.48
C LYS A 507 15.68 -26.39 -34.28
N ARG A 508 15.69 -27.58 -33.68
CA ARG A 508 16.05 -28.83 -34.38
C ARG A 508 15.08 -29.13 -35.53
N ARG A 509 13.79 -28.83 -35.37
CA ARG A 509 12.78 -28.97 -36.41
C ARG A 509 13.00 -27.98 -37.54
N ALA A 510 13.22 -26.70 -37.23
CA ALA A 510 13.54 -25.67 -38.21
C ALA A 510 14.79 -26.03 -39.05
N LEU A 511 15.87 -26.48 -38.41
CA LEU A 511 17.09 -26.92 -39.11
C LEU A 511 16.82 -28.06 -40.11
N ARG A 512 15.98 -29.03 -39.73
CA ARG A 512 15.59 -30.13 -40.63
C ARG A 512 14.73 -29.65 -41.78
N GLN A 513 13.77 -28.76 -41.51
CA GLN A 513 12.88 -28.19 -42.53
C GLN A 513 13.68 -27.38 -43.56
N ILE A 514 14.62 -26.54 -43.12
CA ILE A 514 15.50 -25.79 -44.04
C ILE A 514 16.35 -26.76 -44.88
N ALA A 515 16.98 -27.76 -44.26
CA ALA A 515 17.80 -28.73 -45.00
C ALA A 515 16.99 -29.51 -46.03
N HIS A 516 15.80 -29.99 -45.66
CA HIS A 516 14.89 -30.65 -46.58
C HIS A 516 14.46 -29.72 -47.73
N ARG A 517 14.21 -28.43 -47.43
CA ARG A 517 13.86 -27.44 -48.44
C ARG A 517 14.97 -27.23 -49.46
N VAL A 518 16.21 -27.07 -48.99
CA VAL A 518 17.36 -26.86 -49.87
C VAL A 518 17.62 -28.08 -50.77
N VAL A 519 17.32 -29.30 -50.32
CA VAL A 519 17.39 -30.51 -51.16
C VAL A 519 16.29 -30.51 -52.22
N LYS A 520 15.06 -30.13 -51.85
CA LYS A 520 13.90 -30.12 -52.75
C LYS A 520 13.92 -28.98 -53.78
N GLU A 521 14.44 -27.82 -53.39
CA GLU A 521 14.50 -26.56 -54.16
C GLU A 521 15.95 -26.03 -54.18
N PRO A 522 16.90 -26.67 -54.90
CA PRO A 522 18.32 -26.29 -54.88
C PRO A 522 18.60 -24.86 -55.32
N GLU A 523 17.75 -24.27 -56.16
CA GLU A 523 17.80 -22.88 -56.60
C GLU A 523 17.65 -21.87 -55.46
N ARG A 524 17.04 -22.28 -54.33
CA ARG A 524 16.91 -21.45 -53.13
C ARG A 524 18.05 -21.60 -52.13
N ALA A 525 19.06 -22.41 -52.45
CA ALA A 525 20.21 -22.65 -51.56
C ALA A 525 20.89 -21.33 -51.12
N ASP A 526 21.01 -20.35 -52.02
CA ASP A 526 21.65 -19.07 -51.73
C ASP A 526 20.87 -18.21 -50.72
N ALA A 527 19.55 -18.40 -50.59
CA ALA A 527 18.73 -17.73 -49.58
C ALA A 527 18.71 -18.46 -48.23
N LEU A 528 18.72 -19.81 -48.26
CA LEU A 528 18.48 -20.65 -47.09
C LEU A 528 19.74 -21.09 -46.34
N LEU A 529 20.86 -21.31 -47.04
CA LEU A 529 22.14 -21.70 -46.41
C LEU A 529 22.68 -20.62 -45.43
N PRO A 530 22.54 -19.31 -45.68
CA PRO A 530 22.88 -18.28 -44.70
C PRO A 530 22.15 -18.43 -43.36
N ILE A 531 20.91 -18.92 -43.37
CA ILE A 531 20.11 -19.15 -42.16
C ILE A 531 20.70 -20.32 -41.34
N LEU A 532 21.06 -21.43 -42.02
CA LEU A 532 21.73 -22.58 -41.37
C LEU A 532 23.12 -22.23 -40.80
N ARG A 533 23.85 -21.33 -41.47
CA ARG A 533 25.17 -20.87 -41.03
C ARG A 533 25.16 -20.27 -39.62
N VAL A 534 24.09 -19.55 -39.26
CA VAL A 534 23.93 -18.98 -37.92
C VAL A 534 23.99 -20.08 -36.84
N ALA A 535 23.31 -21.20 -37.06
CA ALA A 535 23.29 -22.32 -36.13
C ALA A 535 24.59 -23.13 -36.12
N LEU A 536 25.29 -23.24 -37.26
CA LEU A 536 26.62 -23.87 -37.33
C LEU A 536 27.66 -23.10 -36.50
N ARG A 537 27.53 -21.78 -36.41
CA ARG A 537 28.38 -20.91 -35.59
C ARG A 537 27.86 -20.75 -34.16
N SER A 538 26.85 -21.52 -33.75
CA SER A 538 26.34 -21.48 -32.39
C SER A 538 27.41 -21.95 -31.39
N VAL A 539 27.55 -21.20 -30.30
CA VAL A 539 28.38 -21.59 -29.15
C VAL A 539 27.81 -22.80 -28.41
N ARG A 540 26.50 -23.07 -28.56
CA ARG A 540 25.84 -24.23 -27.96
C ARG A 540 26.12 -25.47 -28.81
N GLU A 541 26.87 -26.41 -28.24
CA GLU A 541 27.32 -27.61 -28.94
C GLU A 541 26.18 -28.45 -29.54
N ALA A 542 25.06 -28.58 -28.84
CA ALA A 542 23.90 -29.34 -29.32
C ALA A 542 23.23 -28.71 -30.55
N GLU A 543 23.15 -27.37 -30.61
CA GLU A 543 22.63 -26.64 -31.77
C GLU A 543 23.59 -26.78 -32.96
N ARG A 544 24.89 -26.58 -32.73
CA ARG A 544 25.94 -26.75 -33.75
C ARG A 544 25.96 -28.15 -34.35
N ARG A 545 25.93 -29.20 -33.51
CA ARG A 545 25.86 -30.60 -33.97
C ARG A 545 24.62 -30.88 -34.82
N SER A 546 23.47 -30.32 -34.43
CA SER A 546 22.21 -30.48 -35.18
C SER A 546 22.28 -29.79 -36.54
N ALA A 547 22.88 -28.60 -36.61
CA ALA A 547 23.06 -27.88 -37.86
C ALA A 547 24.06 -28.58 -38.79
N LEU A 548 25.18 -29.09 -38.24
CA LEU A 548 26.16 -29.90 -38.97
C LEU A 548 25.51 -31.13 -39.58
N ALA A 549 24.75 -31.89 -38.78
CA ALA A 549 24.04 -33.06 -39.27
C ALA A 549 23.03 -32.72 -40.39
N ALA A 550 22.32 -31.59 -40.27
CA ALA A 550 21.36 -31.15 -41.28
C ALA A 550 22.04 -30.77 -42.60
N VAL A 551 23.12 -29.97 -42.56
CA VAL A 551 23.88 -29.55 -43.75
C VAL A 551 24.61 -30.72 -44.41
N SER A 552 25.28 -31.57 -43.62
CA SER A 552 25.94 -32.78 -44.14
C SER A 552 24.95 -33.68 -44.87
N ARG A 553 23.79 -33.94 -44.26
CA ARG A 553 22.77 -34.77 -44.89
C ARG A 553 22.27 -34.17 -46.21
N ALA A 554 21.97 -32.88 -46.25
CA ALA A 554 21.57 -32.20 -47.48
C ALA A 554 22.63 -32.29 -48.57
N ALA A 555 23.91 -32.10 -48.21
CA ALA A 555 25.04 -32.18 -49.14
C ALA A 555 25.21 -33.57 -49.78
N PHE A 556 24.96 -34.63 -49.01
CA PHE A 556 25.03 -36.02 -49.51
C PHE A 556 23.78 -36.40 -50.32
N GLU A 557 22.61 -35.88 -49.97
CA GLU A 557 21.35 -36.13 -50.70
C GLU A 557 21.31 -35.39 -52.05
N SER A 558 21.93 -34.22 -52.17
CA SER A 558 21.94 -33.43 -53.42
C SER A 558 23.33 -32.85 -53.75
N PRO A 559 24.14 -33.51 -54.61
CA PRO A 559 25.48 -33.06 -54.97
C PRO A 559 25.54 -31.68 -55.66
N SER A 560 24.45 -31.21 -56.25
CA SER A 560 24.38 -29.87 -56.86
C SER A 560 24.49 -28.73 -55.84
N LEU A 561 24.33 -29.03 -54.55
CA LEU A 561 24.47 -28.06 -53.46
C LEU A 561 25.92 -27.75 -53.08
N ARG A 562 26.89 -28.52 -53.60
CA ARG A 562 28.33 -28.41 -53.23
C ARG A 562 28.86 -26.99 -53.31
N ASP A 563 28.67 -26.34 -54.47
CA ASP A 563 29.20 -25.00 -54.71
C ASP A 563 28.50 -23.95 -53.85
N ALA A 564 27.20 -24.11 -53.58
CA ALA A 564 26.45 -23.22 -52.70
C ALA A 564 26.89 -23.39 -51.24
N ILE A 565 27.12 -24.62 -50.78
CA ILE A 565 27.63 -24.91 -49.43
C ILE A 565 29.05 -24.34 -49.26
N ALA A 566 29.94 -24.56 -50.23
CA ALA A 566 31.29 -24.02 -50.19
C ALA A 566 31.31 -22.48 -50.16
N ARG A 567 30.39 -21.82 -50.89
CA ARG A 567 30.24 -20.36 -50.88
C ARG A 567 29.74 -19.81 -49.54
N HIS A 568 28.68 -20.39 -48.98
CA HIS A 568 28.02 -19.83 -47.79
C HIS A 568 28.58 -20.34 -46.47
N VAL A 569 29.10 -21.56 -46.44
CA VAL A 569 29.65 -22.24 -45.26
C VAL A 569 31.07 -22.75 -45.56
N PRO A 570 32.03 -21.85 -45.84
CA PRO A 570 33.39 -22.22 -46.24
C PRO A 570 34.16 -22.99 -45.16
N GLU A 571 33.76 -22.86 -43.89
CA GLU A 571 34.33 -23.61 -42.76
C GLU A 571 34.07 -25.13 -42.81
N LEU A 572 33.24 -25.62 -43.74
CA LEU A 572 32.72 -26.98 -43.75
C LEU A 572 33.24 -27.78 -44.96
N SER A 573 34.37 -28.47 -44.79
CA SER A 573 34.96 -29.32 -45.83
C SER A 573 34.33 -30.73 -45.81
N LEU A 574 33.22 -30.92 -46.54
CA LEU A 574 32.52 -32.22 -46.62
C LEU A 574 33.01 -33.14 -47.74
N PHE A 575 33.66 -32.59 -48.76
CA PHE A 575 34.11 -33.33 -49.93
C PHE A 575 35.62 -33.17 -50.08
N PRO A 576 36.35 -34.25 -50.43
CA PRO A 576 37.77 -34.14 -50.78
C PRO A 576 37.90 -33.22 -52.00
N GLU A 577 38.93 -32.36 -52.00
CA GLU A 577 39.30 -31.59 -53.19
C GLU A 577 39.45 -32.57 -54.35
N THR A 578 38.71 -32.33 -55.42
CA THR A 578 38.85 -33.14 -56.62
C THR A 578 40.20 -32.75 -57.21
N GLU A 579 41.25 -33.53 -56.92
CA GLU A 579 42.50 -33.45 -57.66
C GLU A 579 42.14 -33.62 -59.14
N ALA A 580 42.17 -32.52 -59.87
CA ALA A 580 42.17 -32.53 -61.31
C ALA A 580 43.44 -33.28 -61.74
N ARG A 581 43.33 -34.58 -61.95
CA ARG A 581 44.34 -35.33 -62.70
C ARG A 581 44.32 -34.78 -64.11
N ALA A 582 45.38 -34.05 -64.43
CA ALA A 582 45.76 -33.63 -65.78
C ALA A 582 45.86 -34.82 -66.73
#